data_AF-A0A941MZW2-F1
#
_entry.id   AF-A0A941MZW2-F1
#
_cell.length_a   1.000
_cell.length_b   1.000
_cell.length_c   1.000
_cell.angle_alpha   90.00
_cell.angle_beta   90.00
_cell.angle_gamma   90.00
#
_symmetry.space_group_name_H-M   'P 1'
#
loop_
_entity.id
_entity.type
_entity.pdbx_description
1 polymer ?
#
loop_
_entity_poly.entity_id
_entity_poly.type
_entity_poly.pdbx_seq_one_letter_code
_entity_poly.pdbx_strand_id
1 'polypeptide(L)'
;ALRGARSALFCDSLELETYHIWDQKLWDRFAERFGYRLEDCLQQIDNDPDLLFDYRTIVAEAIQTEFFEEFTAICHEHGTWSRVQCHGTPSDLLAAYAVVDIPESEALLFNPPFSRIAASAAALAQRPVVSAETFTCIYGFVTLKNYEPLRYWHREQVADLKLLADALFAQGVNQIVWHGMPFNGVDGPNEFYASVHVAPDSVFAYELPAFNGYLENVSALMKIGQTASRLAVYLPNEDNLRLQRIPPEDRTPGANYLWEMRHVVVPRETEPFAPLWISPWFLKQADMVDGGLQVGGCRFSALLIDVAWLDGDALAHIDRLSEQGLKVILRREPQVPGKRPRRDFSALLERVRARASTFTDLNQAQLAPLVSGVDLPPFWARQTSDTLFVFFAHPLAREVKYPMRYGLSWYQGFTTRQISIDFLGQQYPIQLVFEPFQSLLVSVSAARGVEFVDIRYQPSLPLPSL
;
A
#
# COMPACT_ATOMS: atom_id res chain seq x y z
N ALA A 1 21.87 -22.45 5.03
CA ALA A 1 20.80 -21.47 5.29
C ALA A 1 19.41 -22.10 5.17
N LEU A 2 19.11 -22.85 4.10
CA LEU A 2 17.73 -23.25 3.76
C LEU A 2 17.25 -24.60 4.34
N ARG A 3 17.77 -25.04 5.49
CA ARG A 3 17.32 -26.30 6.14
C ARG A 3 16.28 -25.98 7.21
N GLY A 4 15.08 -26.55 7.14
CA GLY A 4 14.02 -26.37 8.15
C GLY A 4 12.70 -25.87 7.54
N ALA A 5 11.97 -25.02 8.27
CA ALA A 5 10.78 -24.34 7.74
C ALA A 5 11.15 -23.47 6.52
N ARG A 6 10.21 -23.31 5.58
CA ARG A 6 10.43 -22.58 4.33
C ARG A 6 10.91 -21.15 4.62
N SER A 7 12.13 -20.84 4.22
CA SER A 7 12.75 -19.51 4.36
C SER A 7 12.32 -18.58 3.22
N ALA A 8 12.58 -17.28 3.35
CA ALA A 8 12.45 -16.32 2.27
C ALA A 8 13.83 -15.82 1.83
N LEU A 9 14.01 -15.57 0.53
CA LEU A 9 15.06 -14.67 0.05
C LEU A 9 14.47 -13.27 -0.05
N PHE A 10 15.21 -12.30 0.46
CA PHE A 10 14.76 -10.91 0.54
C PHE A 10 15.43 -10.08 -0.56
N CYS A 11 14.63 -9.31 -1.28
CA CYS A 11 15.11 -8.23 -2.14
C CYS A 11 14.62 -6.90 -1.54
N ASP A 12 15.59 -6.07 -1.18
CA ASP A 12 15.37 -4.74 -0.62
C ASP A 12 14.82 -3.77 -1.67
N SER A 13 14.39 -2.58 -1.23
CA SER A 13 13.95 -1.54 -2.15
C SER A 13 15.07 -1.14 -3.10
N LEU A 14 14.73 -0.85 -4.36
CA LEU A 14 15.76 -0.56 -5.36
C LEU A 14 16.17 0.91 -5.28
N GLU A 15 17.45 1.14 -5.00
CA GLU A 15 18.07 2.46 -4.90
C GLU A 15 19.08 2.68 -6.04
N LEU A 16 18.74 2.21 -7.23
CA LEU A 16 19.60 2.26 -8.41
C LEU A 16 19.35 3.51 -9.24
N GLU A 17 20.35 3.91 -10.03
CA GLU A 17 20.13 4.90 -11.08
C GLU A 17 19.16 4.30 -12.11
N THR A 18 17.98 4.91 -12.19
CA THR A 18 16.86 4.46 -13.03
C THR A 18 16.76 5.25 -14.32
N TYR A 19 17.64 6.24 -14.49
CA TYR A 19 17.77 7.02 -15.69
C TYR A 19 18.58 6.27 -16.76
N HIS A 20 18.07 6.26 -18.00
CA HIS A 20 18.71 5.61 -19.15
C HIS A 20 19.03 4.11 -18.95
N ILE A 21 18.14 3.37 -18.28
CA ILE A 21 18.11 1.91 -18.34
C ILE A 21 17.81 1.50 -19.79
N TRP A 22 18.76 0.86 -20.46
CA TRP A 22 18.56 0.32 -21.80
C TRP A 22 19.42 -0.92 -22.08
N ASP A 23 18.91 -1.73 -23.00
CA ASP A 23 19.65 -2.73 -23.75
C ASP A 23 19.05 -2.81 -25.17
N GLN A 24 19.64 -3.62 -26.06
CA GLN A 24 19.13 -3.72 -27.44
C GLN A 24 17.70 -4.27 -27.50
N LYS A 25 17.34 -5.21 -26.61
CA LYS A 25 16.00 -5.83 -26.60
C LYS A 25 14.92 -4.84 -26.14
N LEU A 26 15.24 -3.97 -25.19
CA LEU A 26 14.37 -2.88 -24.73
C LEU A 26 14.08 -1.90 -25.86
N TRP A 27 15.08 -1.55 -26.67
CA TRP A 27 14.86 -0.68 -27.83
C TRP A 27 14.02 -1.35 -28.92
N ASP A 28 14.26 -2.62 -29.20
CA ASP A 28 13.46 -3.36 -30.19
C ASP A 28 11.99 -3.45 -29.74
N ARG A 29 11.74 -3.77 -28.46
CA ARG A 29 10.39 -3.76 -27.86
C ARG A 29 9.74 -2.39 -27.86
N PHE A 30 10.50 -1.35 -27.54
CA PHE A 30 9.99 0.03 -27.58
C PHE A 30 9.54 0.41 -29.01
N ALA A 31 10.37 0.10 -30.01
CA ALA A 31 10.05 0.37 -31.40
C ALA A 31 8.85 -0.46 -31.90
N GLU A 32 8.73 -1.72 -31.46
CA GLU A 32 7.57 -2.57 -31.75
C GLU A 32 6.29 -2.01 -31.11
N ARG A 33 6.35 -1.61 -29.83
CA ARG A 33 5.19 -1.13 -29.07
C ARG A 33 4.69 0.23 -29.55
N PHE A 34 5.57 1.19 -29.76
CA PHE A 34 5.20 2.57 -30.08
C PHE A 34 5.41 2.95 -31.54
N GLY A 35 6.09 2.12 -32.34
CA GLY A 35 6.29 2.34 -33.77
C GLY A 35 7.36 3.39 -34.11
N TYR A 36 8.17 3.81 -33.16
CA TYR A 36 9.31 4.71 -33.37
C TYR A 36 10.49 4.32 -32.49
N ARG A 37 11.71 4.73 -32.87
CA ARG A 37 12.93 4.37 -32.17
C ARG A 37 13.22 5.35 -31.04
N LEU A 38 13.55 4.84 -29.87
CA LEU A 38 13.93 5.66 -28.72
C LEU A 38 15.24 6.41 -29.01
N GLU A 39 16.15 5.78 -29.75
CA GLU A 39 17.47 6.30 -30.10
C GLU A 39 17.39 7.63 -30.86
N ASP A 40 16.35 7.81 -31.69
CA ASP A 40 16.13 9.01 -32.49
C ASP A 40 15.72 10.22 -31.63
N CYS A 41 15.26 9.99 -30.40
CA CYS A 41 14.71 11.02 -29.52
C CYS A 41 15.28 11.01 -28.09
N LEU A 42 16.30 10.19 -27.79
CA LEU A 42 16.84 10.01 -26.44
C LEU A 42 17.28 11.34 -25.78
N GLN A 43 17.81 12.29 -26.57
CA GLN A 43 18.22 13.60 -26.07
C GLN A 43 17.05 14.47 -25.55
N GLN A 44 15.81 14.14 -25.92
CA GLN A 44 14.62 14.90 -25.57
C GLN A 44 13.87 14.29 -24.38
N ILE A 45 14.27 13.11 -23.89
CA ILE A 45 13.49 12.30 -22.95
C ILE A 45 13.10 13.04 -21.66
N ASP A 46 13.96 13.91 -21.13
CA ASP A 46 13.62 14.71 -19.95
C ASP A 46 12.60 15.79 -20.27
N ASN A 47 12.68 16.41 -21.44
CA ASN A 47 11.86 17.58 -21.78
C ASN A 47 10.53 17.20 -22.45
N ASP A 48 10.22 15.91 -22.47
CA ASP A 48 9.12 15.34 -23.23
C ASP A 48 8.37 14.29 -22.39
N PRO A 49 7.34 14.72 -21.63
CA PRO A 49 6.61 13.84 -20.72
C PRO A 49 5.96 12.62 -21.38
N ASP A 50 5.58 12.74 -22.66
CA ASP A 50 4.95 11.65 -23.41
C ASP A 50 5.99 10.62 -23.87
N LEU A 51 7.18 11.08 -24.30
CA LEU A 51 8.31 10.18 -24.54
C LEU A 51 8.79 9.51 -23.25
N LEU A 52 8.85 10.26 -22.15
CA LEU A 52 9.25 9.73 -20.85
C LEU A 52 8.28 8.64 -20.36
N PHE A 53 6.98 8.84 -20.58
CA PHE A 53 5.96 7.84 -20.30
C PHE A 53 6.15 6.57 -21.13
N ASP A 54 6.29 6.70 -22.45
CA ASP A 54 6.49 5.55 -23.35
C ASP A 54 7.74 4.76 -22.94
N TYR A 55 8.85 5.46 -22.63
CA TYR A 55 10.10 4.83 -22.19
C TYR A 55 9.94 4.10 -20.85
N ARG A 56 9.37 4.79 -19.85
CA ARG A 56 9.19 4.20 -18.52
C ARG A 56 8.20 3.04 -18.52
N THR A 57 7.24 3.01 -19.44
CA THR A 57 6.34 1.87 -19.63
C THR A 57 7.11 0.61 -20.00
N ILE A 58 8.06 0.71 -20.95
CA ILE A 58 8.89 -0.44 -21.36
C ILE A 58 9.87 -0.86 -20.26
N VAL A 59 10.44 0.11 -19.54
CA VAL A 59 11.29 -0.19 -18.37
C VAL A 59 10.48 -0.88 -17.27
N ALA A 60 9.26 -0.41 -16.99
CA ALA A 60 8.36 -1.01 -16.01
C ALA A 60 8.05 -2.47 -16.33
N GLU A 61 7.67 -2.74 -17.58
CA GLU A 61 7.36 -4.10 -18.07
C GLU A 61 8.58 -5.03 -17.95
N ALA A 62 9.77 -4.53 -18.29
CA ALA A 62 11.01 -5.31 -18.18
C ALA A 62 11.42 -5.58 -16.73
N ILE A 63 11.34 -4.59 -15.83
CA ILE A 63 11.62 -4.80 -14.40
C ILE A 63 10.63 -5.82 -13.82
N GLN A 64 9.35 -5.74 -14.19
CA GLN A 64 8.37 -6.72 -13.74
C GLN A 64 8.74 -8.14 -14.20
N THR A 65 8.93 -8.34 -15.50
CA THR A 65 9.06 -9.66 -16.11
C THR A 65 10.47 -10.25 -16.00
N GLU A 66 11.52 -9.45 -16.14
CA GLU A 66 12.91 -9.93 -16.19
C GLU A 66 13.63 -9.83 -14.85
N PHE A 67 13.06 -9.10 -13.87
CA PHE A 67 13.64 -9.01 -12.54
C PHE A 67 12.73 -9.63 -11.47
N PHE A 68 11.51 -9.13 -11.26
CA PHE A 68 10.67 -9.62 -10.15
C PHE A 68 10.10 -11.01 -10.38
N GLU A 69 9.61 -11.32 -11.59
CA GLU A 69 9.14 -12.67 -11.93
C GLU A 69 10.30 -13.69 -11.89
N GLU A 70 11.45 -13.35 -12.50
CA GLU A 70 12.65 -14.20 -12.48
C GLU A 70 13.23 -14.40 -11.08
N PHE A 71 13.30 -13.35 -10.25
CA PHE A 71 13.72 -13.48 -8.84
C PHE A 71 12.79 -14.44 -8.08
N THR A 72 11.49 -14.35 -8.32
CA THR A 72 10.50 -15.26 -7.72
C THR A 72 10.69 -16.69 -8.20
N ALA A 73 10.92 -16.90 -9.50
CA ALA A 73 11.22 -18.22 -10.05
C ALA A 73 12.48 -18.83 -9.40
N ILE A 74 13.57 -18.06 -9.29
CA ILE A 74 14.81 -18.49 -8.63
C ILE A 74 14.55 -18.86 -7.15
N CYS A 75 13.75 -18.05 -6.43
CA CYS A 75 13.35 -18.40 -5.07
C CYS A 75 12.64 -19.77 -5.01
N HIS A 76 11.72 -20.02 -5.94
CA HIS A 76 10.99 -21.29 -5.99
C HIS A 76 11.90 -22.48 -6.34
N GLU A 77 12.86 -22.31 -7.25
CA GLU A 77 13.89 -23.32 -7.57
C GLU A 77 14.72 -23.71 -6.34
N HIS A 78 14.98 -22.75 -5.46
CA HIS A 78 15.69 -22.97 -4.20
C HIS A 78 14.79 -23.38 -3.02
N GLY A 79 13.49 -23.57 -3.25
CA GLY A 79 12.53 -23.95 -2.23
C GLY A 79 12.24 -22.86 -1.19
N THR A 80 12.45 -21.58 -1.53
CA THR A 80 12.20 -20.41 -0.68
C THR A 80 10.99 -19.61 -1.15
N TRP A 81 10.52 -18.69 -0.32
CA TRP A 81 9.62 -17.62 -0.73
C TRP A 81 10.42 -16.43 -1.26
N SER A 82 9.84 -15.67 -2.18
CA SER A 82 10.30 -14.33 -2.52
C SER A 82 9.67 -13.30 -1.58
N ARG A 83 10.47 -12.49 -0.91
CA ARG A 83 10.00 -11.36 -0.09
C ARG A 83 10.64 -10.09 -0.61
N VAL A 84 9.84 -9.14 -1.08
CA VAL A 84 10.37 -8.06 -1.93
C VAL A 84 9.72 -6.73 -1.61
N GLN A 85 10.57 -5.72 -1.42
CA GLN A 85 10.19 -4.32 -1.50
C GLN A 85 10.25 -3.86 -2.97
N CYS A 86 9.12 -3.94 -3.69
CA CYS A 86 9.10 -3.60 -5.12
C CYS A 86 9.19 -2.10 -5.41
N HIS A 87 9.05 -1.27 -4.37
CA HIS A 87 9.13 0.18 -4.49
C HIS A 87 10.57 0.67 -4.70
N GLY A 88 10.73 1.93 -5.10
CA GLY A 88 12.02 2.43 -5.61
C GLY A 88 12.31 2.02 -7.06
N THR A 89 11.42 1.27 -7.72
CA THR A 89 11.50 0.99 -9.17
C THR A 89 10.48 1.80 -9.99
N PRO A 90 10.83 2.26 -11.21
CA PRO A 90 9.87 2.87 -12.13
C PRO A 90 9.00 1.78 -12.76
N SER A 91 8.10 1.19 -11.97
CA SER A 91 7.23 0.08 -12.36
C SER A 91 5.77 0.35 -12.00
N ASP A 92 4.85 -0.43 -12.59
CA ASP A 92 3.52 -0.60 -12.00
C ASP A 92 3.69 -1.37 -10.69
N LEU A 93 3.72 -0.64 -9.57
CA LEU A 93 3.96 -1.21 -8.24
C LEU A 93 2.96 -2.31 -7.90
N LEU A 94 1.70 -2.20 -8.37
CA LEU A 94 0.70 -3.24 -8.11
C LEU A 94 1.05 -4.54 -8.84
N ALA A 95 1.47 -4.44 -10.10
CA ALA A 95 1.89 -5.59 -10.89
C ALA A 95 3.19 -6.21 -10.34
N ALA A 96 4.15 -5.37 -9.95
CA ALA A 96 5.42 -5.81 -9.35
C ALA A 96 5.20 -6.56 -8.03
N TYR A 97 4.35 -6.04 -7.13
CA TYR A 97 4.02 -6.75 -5.90
C TYR A 97 3.16 -8.00 -6.13
N ALA A 98 2.38 -8.07 -7.23
CA ALA A 98 1.52 -9.23 -7.50
C ALA A 98 2.32 -10.50 -7.85
N VAL A 99 3.49 -10.34 -8.45
CA VAL A 99 4.31 -11.45 -8.94
C VAL A 99 5.21 -12.08 -7.88
N VAL A 100 5.37 -11.43 -6.72
CA VAL A 100 6.17 -11.96 -5.59
C VAL A 100 5.30 -12.69 -4.57
N ASP A 101 5.90 -13.53 -3.72
CA ASP A 101 5.15 -14.32 -2.74
C ASP A 101 4.74 -13.52 -1.50
N ILE A 102 5.63 -12.66 -1.01
CA ILE A 102 5.44 -11.80 0.15
C ILE A 102 5.79 -10.35 -0.24
N PRO A 103 4.80 -9.55 -0.62
CA PRO A 103 4.97 -8.11 -0.78
C PRO A 103 5.42 -7.48 0.53
N GLU A 104 6.54 -6.75 0.50
CA GLU A 104 7.07 -6.02 1.66
C GLU A 104 6.96 -4.51 1.43
N SER A 105 6.23 -3.83 2.32
CA SER A 105 6.21 -2.37 2.42
C SER A 105 7.38 -1.89 3.30
N GLU A 106 7.52 -0.58 3.43
CA GLU A 106 8.33 0.07 4.46
C GLU A 106 7.47 1.08 5.24
N ALA A 107 7.93 1.54 6.40
CA ALA A 107 7.22 2.48 7.24
C ALA A 107 8.11 3.64 7.72
N LEU A 108 7.58 4.85 7.51
CA LEU A 108 8.11 6.19 7.77
C LEU A 108 8.92 6.81 6.64
N LEU A 109 9.94 6.21 6.05
CA LEU A 109 10.42 6.76 4.75
C LEU A 109 9.30 6.70 3.69
N PHE A 110 8.32 5.82 3.92
CA PHE A 110 7.00 5.75 3.31
C PHE A 110 5.91 5.88 4.40
N ASN A 111 5.03 6.87 4.30
CA ASN A 111 3.94 7.03 5.28
C ASN A 111 3.01 5.81 5.25
N PRO A 112 2.38 5.41 6.37
CA PRO A 112 1.57 4.18 6.43
C PRO A 112 0.56 3.98 5.29
N PRO A 113 -0.15 5.01 4.78
CA PRO A 113 -1.04 4.85 3.62
C PRO A 113 -0.42 4.24 2.38
N PHE A 114 0.90 4.38 2.18
CA PHE A 114 1.65 3.77 1.08
C PHE A 114 1.50 2.24 1.07
N SER A 115 1.51 1.61 2.25
CA SER A 115 1.40 0.15 2.38
C SER A 115 0.13 -0.43 1.76
N ARG A 116 -0.91 0.40 1.53
CA ARG A 116 -2.11 -0.02 0.81
C ARG A 116 -1.82 -0.46 -0.62
N ILE A 117 -0.75 0.01 -1.26
CA ILE A 117 -0.33 -0.46 -2.59
C ILE A 117 0.06 -1.93 -2.51
N ALA A 118 1.02 -2.30 -1.65
CA ALA A 118 1.43 -3.69 -1.44
C ALA A 118 0.25 -4.57 -0.96
N ALA A 119 -0.59 -4.05 -0.06
CA ALA A 119 -1.74 -4.79 0.44
C ALA A 119 -2.83 -5.01 -0.61
N SER A 120 -3.03 -4.05 -1.53
CA SER A 120 -3.97 -4.21 -2.65
C SER A 120 -3.46 -5.25 -3.63
N ALA A 121 -2.18 -5.20 -4.01
CA ALA A 121 -1.56 -6.22 -4.85
C ALA A 121 -1.68 -7.62 -4.24
N ALA A 122 -1.36 -7.77 -2.96
CA ALA A 122 -1.49 -9.03 -2.24
C ALA A 122 -2.95 -9.53 -2.21
N ALA A 123 -3.92 -8.65 -1.93
CA ALA A 123 -5.33 -9.03 -1.92
C ALA A 123 -5.79 -9.53 -3.30
N LEU A 124 -5.46 -8.79 -4.36
CA LEU A 124 -5.84 -9.13 -5.73
C LEU A 124 -5.11 -10.37 -6.27
N ALA A 125 -3.85 -10.58 -5.87
CA ALA A 125 -3.05 -11.76 -6.22
C ALA A 125 -3.23 -12.93 -5.23
N GLN A 126 -4.15 -12.82 -4.26
CA GLN A 126 -4.44 -13.84 -3.24
C GLN A 126 -3.22 -14.27 -2.41
N ARG A 127 -2.33 -13.32 -2.11
CA ARG A 127 -1.20 -13.52 -1.20
C ARG A 127 -1.65 -13.31 0.24
N PRO A 128 -1.40 -14.26 1.16
CA PRO A 128 -1.89 -14.18 2.53
C PRO A 128 -1.08 -13.22 3.41
N VAL A 129 0.18 -12.94 3.05
CA VAL A 129 1.11 -12.17 3.87
C VAL A 129 1.50 -10.89 3.14
N VAL A 130 1.42 -9.76 3.86
CA VAL A 130 1.99 -8.47 3.48
C VAL A 130 2.89 -8.06 4.64
N SER A 131 4.19 -8.02 4.41
CA SER A 131 5.13 -7.59 5.42
C SER A 131 5.44 -6.11 5.33
N ALA A 132 6.04 -5.56 6.38
CA ALA A 132 6.65 -4.25 6.33
C ALA A 132 7.95 -4.22 7.12
N GLU A 133 9.01 -3.72 6.50
CA GLU A 133 10.14 -3.18 7.23
C GLU A 133 9.64 -1.99 8.06
N THR A 134 9.79 -2.09 9.38
CA THR A 134 9.11 -1.23 10.33
C THR A 134 10.09 -0.65 11.35
N PHE A 135 9.79 0.59 11.78
CA PHE A 135 10.52 1.37 12.79
C PHE A 135 11.82 2.04 12.28
N THR A 136 12.03 2.09 10.98
CA THR A 136 13.15 2.81 10.35
C THR A 136 13.03 4.32 10.55
N CYS A 137 14.07 4.91 11.14
CA CYS A 137 14.22 6.33 11.48
C CYS A 137 12.96 6.97 12.07
N ILE A 138 12.38 6.38 13.13
CA ILE A 138 11.01 6.75 13.54
C ILE A 138 10.82 8.25 13.79
N TYR A 139 11.78 8.88 14.46
CA TYR A 139 11.75 10.31 14.78
C TYR A 139 12.51 11.17 13.76
N GLY A 140 12.87 10.60 12.61
CA GLY A 140 13.60 11.27 11.54
C GLY A 140 15.01 10.75 11.32
N PHE A 141 15.52 11.01 10.12
CA PHE A 141 16.87 10.65 9.71
C PHE A 141 17.87 11.74 10.11
N VAL A 142 19.00 11.32 10.69
CA VAL A 142 20.09 12.24 11.05
C VAL A 142 20.85 12.64 9.80
N THR A 143 20.94 13.94 9.53
CA THR A 143 21.69 14.48 8.39
C THR A 143 22.61 15.60 8.84
N LEU A 144 23.56 15.99 7.99
CA LEU A 144 24.43 17.15 8.24
C LEU A 144 23.64 18.46 8.46
N LYS A 145 22.38 18.52 8.02
CA LYS A 145 21.49 19.67 8.17
C LYS A 145 20.43 19.48 9.27
N ASN A 146 20.24 18.26 9.78
CA ASN A 146 19.25 17.93 10.78
C ASN A 146 19.80 16.91 11.79
N TYR A 147 20.25 17.40 12.94
CA TYR A 147 20.73 16.57 14.05
C TYR A 147 19.67 16.34 15.13
N GLU A 148 18.46 16.87 14.93
CA GLU A 148 17.38 16.76 15.92
C GLU A 148 17.09 15.31 16.34
N PRO A 149 17.01 14.32 15.41
CA PRO A 149 16.66 12.95 15.78
C PRO A 149 17.64 12.28 16.74
N LEU A 150 18.89 12.76 16.84
CA LEU A 150 19.87 12.28 17.82
C LEU A 150 19.40 12.48 19.27
N ARG A 151 18.49 13.42 19.53
CA ARG A 151 17.94 13.65 20.88
C ARG A 151 17.07 12.49 21.36
N TYR A 152 16.50 11.72 20.44
CA TYR A 152 15.57 10.63 20.72
C TYR A 152 16.16 9.24 20.55
N TRP A 153 17.38 9.16 20.02
CA TRP A 153 18.11 7.90 19.97
C TRP A 153 18.33 7.35 21.38
N HIS A 154 18.13 6.05 21.57
CA HIS A 154 18.15 5.37 22.88
C HIS A 154 17.03 5.85 23.81
N ARG A 155 15.99 6.51 23.29
CA ARG A 155 14.84 7.01 24.05
C ARG A 155 13.51 6.63 23.40
N GLU A 156 13.54 5.66 22.50
CA GLU A 156 12.36 5.27 21.73
C GLU A 156 11.28 4.66 22.63
N GLN A 157 10.02 4.90 22.26
CA GLN A 157 8.88 4.64 23.13
C GLN A 157 7.95 3.62 22.48
N VAL A 158 7.69 2.50 23.16
CA VAL A 158 6.84 1.42 22.61
C VAL A 158 5.42 1.91 22.30
N ALA A 159 4.92 2.92 23.00
CA ALA A 159 3.63 3.54 22.66
C ALA A 159 3.63 4.19 21.26
N ASP A 160 4.72 4.84 20.84
CA ASP A 160 4.86 5.39 19.49
C ASP A 160 5.03 4.26 18.46
N LEU A 161 5.85 3.24 18.79
CA LEU A 161 6.02 2.05 17.93
C LEU A 161 4.69 1.33 17.70
N LYS A 162 3.89 1.14 18.76
CA LYS A 162 2.56 0.54 18.67
C LYS A 162 1.65 1.37 17.77
N LEU A 163 1.64 2.69 17.92
CA LEU A 163 0.82 3.57 17.07
C LEU A 163 1.19 3.47 15.58
N LEU A 164 2.49 3.37 15.27
CA LEU A 164 2.96 3.13 13.90
C LEU A 164 2.52 1.76 13.38
N ALA A 165 2.72 0.69 14.16
CA ALA A 165 2.31 -0.66 13.78
C ALA A 165 0.80 -0.73 13.52
N ASP A 166 -0.01 -0.09 14.36
CA ASP A 166 -1.46 -0.02 14.19
C ASP A 166 -1.86 0.75 12.93
N ALA A 167 -1.13 1.82 12.60
CA ALA A 167 -1.32 2.53 11.34
C ALA A 167 -1.04 1.63 10.12
N LEU A 168 -0.03 0.76 10.18
CA LEU A 168 0.29 -0.20 9.12
C LEU A 168 -0.75 -1.32 9.02
N PHE A 169 -1.21 -1.87 10.15
CA PHE A 169 -2.28 -2.87 10.17
C PHE A 169 -3.57 -2.32 9.53
N ALA A 170 -3.91 -1.05 9.78
CA ALA A 170 -5.04 -0.37 9.14
C ALA A 170 -4.85 -0.11 7.63
N GLN A 171 -3.66 -0.37 7.08
CA GLN A 171 -3.34 -0.25 5.65
C GLN A 171 -3.05 -1.62 5.01
N GLY A 172 -3.30 -2.71 5.75
CA GLY A 172 -3.29 -4.08 5.24
C GLY A 172 -1.98 -4.83 5.39
N VAL A 173 -0.96 -4.22 6.02
CA VAL A 173 0.20 -4.97 6.52
C VAL A 173 -0.29 -5.97 7.57
N ASN A 174 0.22 -7.19 7.53
CA ASN A 174 -0.13 -8.23 8.51
C ASN A 174 1.09 -9.03 8.98
N GLN A 175 2.30 -8.52 8.74
CA GLN A 175 3.55 -9.07 9.23
C GLN A 175 4.56 -7.94 9.48
N ILE A 176 4.77 -7.58 10.76
CA ILE A 176 5.77 -6.57 11.12
C ILE A 176 7.16 -7.19 11.12
N VAL A 177 8.12 -6.48 10.52
CA VAL A 177 9.53 -6.85 10.46
C VAL A 177 10.32 -5.68 11.04
N TRP A 178 11.01 -5.92 12.15
CA TRP A 178 11.83 -4.87 12.78
C TRP A 178 13.02 -4.51 11.90
N HIS A 179 13.20 -3.23 11.61
CA HIS A 179 14.45 -2.67 11.13
C HIS A 179 15.18 -2.00 12.30
N GLY A 180 16.27 -2.55 12.82
CA GLY A 180 16.77 -3.92 12.75
C GLY A 180 17.76 -4.03 13.92
N MET A 181 18.00 -5.24 14.43
CA MET A 181 19.00 -5.43 15.48
C MET A 181 20.36 -5.74 14.83
N PRO A 182 21.38 -4.87 14.95
CA PRO A 182 22.71 -5.18 14.43
C PRO A 182 23.27 -6.41 15.15
N PHE A 183 23.97 -7.27 14.40
CA PHE A 183 24.63 -8.42 15.01
C PHE A 183 25.75 -7.92 15.94
N ASN A 184 25.68 -8.36 17.20
CA ASN A 184 26.71 -8.16 18.21
C ASN A 184 27.17 -9.51 18.77
N GLY A 185 28.48 -9.64 18.99
CA GLY A 185 29.01 -10.67 19.89
C GLY A 185 28.67 -10.36 21.35
N VAL A 186 29.23 -11.13 22.29
CA VAL A 186 28.94 -10.99 23.74
C VAL A 186 29.11 -9.56 24.26
N ASP A 187 30.03 -8.76 23.67
CA ASP A 187 30.31 -7.37 24.04
C ASP A 187 30.42 -6.43 22.81
N GLY A 188 29.70 -6.73 21.73
CA GLY A 188 29.79 -5.94 20.49
C GLY A 188 29.17 -4.54 20.64
N PRO A 189 29.86 -3.46 20.19
CA PRO A 189 29.35 -2.09 20.30
C PRO A 189 28.55 -1.63 19.07
N ASN A 190 28.15 -2.55 18.18
CA ASN A 190 27.52 -2.17 16.93
C ASN A 190 26.12 -1.62 17.21
N GLU A 191 25.90 -0.38 16.80
CA GLU A 191 24.59 0.25 16.74
C GLU A 191 24.25 0.53 15.28
N PHE A 192 22.98 0.39 14.92
CA PHE A 192 22.55 0.71 13.56
C PHE A 192 22.31 2.21 13.43
N TYR A 193 22.76 2.82 12.33
CA TYR A 193 22.73 4.28 12.23
C TYR A 193 21.30 4.86 12.10
N ALA A 194 20.36 4.03 11.69
CA ALA A 194 18.96 4.36 11.53
C ALA A 194 18.22 3.81 12.75
N SER A 195 17.99 4.68 13.75
CA SER A 195 17.12 4.38 14.90
C SER A 195 15.77 3.86 14.40
N VAL A 196 15.06 2.97 15.07
CA VAL A 196 15.09 2.60 16.49
C VAL A 196 16.27 1.73 16.91
N HIS A 197 16.93 2.06 18.02
CA HIS A 197 17.93 1.16 18.62
C HIS A 197 17.27 -0.05 19.26
N VAL A 198 17.44 -1.23 18.66
CA VAL A 198 16.95 -2.52 19.18
C VAL A 198 18.14 -3.41 19.53
N ALA A 199 18.40 -3.60 20.82
CA ALA A 199 19.45 -4.42 21.39
C ALA A 199 19.13 -4.75 22.87
N PRO A 200 19.90 -5.63 23.55
CA PRO A 200 19.66 -5.96 24.95
C PRO A 200 19.69 -4.76 25.92
N ASP A 201 20.34 -3.66 25.54
CA ASP A 201 20.46 -2.42 26.31
C ASP A 201 19.45 -1.33 25.89
N SER A 202 18.56 -1.60 24.92
CA SER A 202 17.48 -0.68 24.57
C SER A 202 16.63 -0.32 25.80
N VAL A 203 16.25 0.94 25.92
CA VAL A 203 15.45 1.43 27.07
C VAL A 203 14.09 0.74 27.23
N PHE A 204 13.58 0.13 26.16
CA PHE A 204 12.32 -0.61 26.12
C PHE A 204 12.50 -2.13 26.02
N ALA A 205 13.71 -2.68 26.23
CA ALA A 205 13.99 -4.10 26.04
C ALA A 205 13.06 -5.02 26.88
N TYR A 206 12.64 -4.56 28.07
CA TYR A 206 11.71 -5.28 28.94
C TYR A 206 10.28 -5.37 28.40
N GLU A 207 9.88 -4.48 27.50
CA GLU A 207 8.54 -4.49 26.86
C GLU A 207 8.50 -5.35 25.61
N LEU A 208 9.66 -5.64 24.99
CA LEU A 208 9.74 -6.36 23.71
C LEU A 208 8.99 -7.70 23.69
N PRO A 209 9.06 -8.58 24.72
CA PRO A 209 8.31 -9.83 24.69
C PRO A 209 6.79 -9.62 24.60
N ALA A 210 6.24 -8.70 25.40
CA ALA A 210 4.81 -8.41 25.41
C ALA A 210 4.37 -7.68 24.13
N PHE A 211 5.18 -6.73 23.66
CA PHE A 211 4.90 -6.02 22.42
C PHE A 211 4.94 -6.94 21.20
N ASN A 212 5.94 -7.82 21.10
CA ASN A 212 6.01 -8.82 20.03
C ASN A 212 4.82 -9.79 20.09
N GLY A 213 4.35 -10.19 21.28
CA GLY A 213 3.12 -10.98 21.43
C GLY A 213 1.88 -10.27 20.91
N TYR A 214 1.76 -8.95 21.13
CA TYR A 214 0.71 -8.13 20.53
C TYR A 214 0.82 -8.11 18.99
N LEU A 215 2.01 -7.85 18.45
CA LEU A 215 2.26 -7.81 17.01
C LEU A 215 1.94 -9.17 16.36
N GLU A 216 2.33 -10.27 16.99
CA GLU A 216 2.03 -11.64 16.55
C GLU A 216 0.52 -11.90 16.51
N ASN A 217 -0.20 -11.56 17.58
CA ASN A 217 -1.65 -11.76 17.68
C ASN A 217 -2.41 -11.01 16.58
N VAL A 218 -2.16 -9.70 16.43
CA VAL A 218 -2.81 -8.89 15.39
C VAL A 218 -2.41 -9.38 13.99
N SER A 219 -1.14 -9.73 13.79
CA SER A 219 -0.65 -10.31 12.53
C SER A 219 -1.38 -11.61 12.17
N ALA A 220 -1.63 -12.49 13.14
CA ALA A 220 -2.36 -13.74 12.93
C ALA A 220 -3.83 -13.48 12.56
N LEU A 221 -4.50 -12.59 13.29
CA LEU A 221 -5.90 -12.20 13.04
C LEU A 221 -6.06 -11.54 11.66
N MET A 222 -5.12 -10.69 11.25
CA MET A 222 -5.13 -10.00 9.95
C MET A 222 -4.72 -10.87 8.76
N LYS A 223 -4.34 -12.14 9.00
CA LYS A 223 -4.13 -13.15 7.96
C LYS A 223 -5.35 -14.05 7.73
N ILE A 224 -6.36 -14.00 8.59
CA ILE A 224 -7.58 -14.82 8.45
C ILE A 224 -8.32 -14.47 7.16
N GLY A 225 -8.85 -15.49 6.47
CA GLY A 225 -9.73 -15.30 5.32
C GLY A 225 -9.12 -14.48 4.18
N GLN A 226 -9.94 -13.64 3.56
CA GLN A 226 -9.54 -12.75 2.45
C GLN A 226 -9.82 -11.29 2.81
N THR A 227 -9.19 -10.34 2.13
CA THR A 227 -9.46 -8.92 2.33
C THR A 227 -10.90 -8.57 1.92
N ALA A 228 -11.65 -7.94 2.83
CA ALA A 228 -12.99 -7.45 2.55
C ALA A 228 -12.91 -6.02 1.99
N SER A 229 -13.42 -5.83 0.78
CA SER A 229 -13.43 -4.54 0.08
C SER A 229 -14.70 -4.43 -0.77
N ARG A 230 -15.13 -3.20 -1.07
CA ARG A 230 -16.29 -2.93 -1.94
C ARG A 230 -16.00 -2.02 -3.12
N LEU A 231 -14.87 -1.31 -3.10
CA LEU A 231 -14.53 -0.32 -4.12
C LEU A 231 -13.09 -0.53 -4.60
N ALA A 232 -12.94 -0.65 -5.93
CA ALA A 232 -11.65 -0.52 -6.57
C ALA A 232 -11.39 0.95 -6.90
N VAL A 233 -10.17 1.43 -6.64
CA VAL A 233 -9.72 2.77 -6.98
C VAL A 233 -8.55 2.64 -7.94
N TYR A 234 -8.63 3.31 -9.09
CA TYR A 234 -7.58 3.26 -10.09
C TYR A 234 -6.30 3.92 -9.56
N LEU A 235 -5.19 3.19 -9.56
CA LEU A 235 -3.89 3.72 -9.15
C LEU A 235 -3.41 4.76 -10.19
N PRO A 236 -2.99 5.97 -9.79
CA PRO A 236 -2.54 7.02 -10.72
C PRO A 236 -1.15 6.72 -11.30
N ASN A 237 -0.97 5.58 -11.95
CA ASN A 237 0.33 5.12 -12.44
C ASN A 237 0.86 6.05 -13.53
N GLU A 238 0.05 6.32 -14.56
CA GLU A 238 0.39 7.16 -15.70
C GLU A 238 0.69 8.60 -15.29
N ASP A 239 -0.08 9.14 -14.34
CA ASP A 239 0.16 10.46 -13.77
C ASP A 239 1.58 10.57 -13.20
N ASN A 240 2.04 9.53 -12.48
CA ASN A 240 3.34 9.54 -11.84
C ASN A 240 4.50 9.15 -12.79
N LEU A 241 4.25 8.29 -13.79
CA LEU A 241 5.25 7.94 -14.81
C LEU A 241 5.57 9.11 -15.75
N ARG A 242 4.64 10.03 -15.99
CA ARG A 242 4.88 11.25 -16.80
C ARG A 242 5.71 12.31 -16.07
N LEU A 243 5.73 12.30 -14.75
CA LEU A 243 6.35 13.36 -13.95
C LEU A 243 7.79 13.03 -13.58
N GLN A 244 8.65 14.04 -13.54
CA GLN A 244 10.07 13.84 -13.25
C GLN A 244 10.33 13.67 -11.75
N ARG A 245 10.76 14.73 -11.07
CA ARG A 245 11.33 14.69 -9.73
C ARG A 245 10.39 15.30 -8.70
N ILE A 246 10.47 14.80 -7.47
CA ILE A 246 9.82 15.40 -6.31
C ILE A 246 10.46 16.79 -6.08
N PRO A 247 9.66 17.86 -5.83
CA PRO A 247 10.20 19.17 -5.44
C PRO A 247 11.16 19.02 -4.24
N PRO A 248 12.32 19.72 -4.21
CA PRO A 248 13.30 19.55 -3.14
C PRO A 248 12.74 19.66 -1.71
N GLU A 249 11.73 20.51 -1.51
CA GLU A 249 11.02 20.74 -0.25
C GLU A 249 10.15 19.55 0.21
N ASP A 250 9.73 18.70 -0.72
CA ASP A 250 8.87 17.54 -0.47
C ASP A 250 9.64 16.21 -0.44
N ARG A 251 10.97 16.26 -0.64
CA ARG A 251 11.81 15.05 -0.63
C ARG A 251 12.03 14.52 0.77
N THR A 252 11.74 13.24 0.97
CA THR A 252 12.24 12.46 2.09
C THR A 252 13.55 11.75 1.72
N PRO A 253 14.33 11.24 2.70
CA PRO A 253 15.52 10.45 2.40
C PRO A 253 15.20 9.29 1.44
N GLY A 254 16.03 9.16 0.41
CA GLY A 254 15.86 8.18 -0.66
C GLY A 254 14.83 8.55 -1.73
N ALA A 255 14.02 9.60 -1.55
CA ALA A 255 12.95 9.97 -2.48
C ALA A 255 13.41 10.98 -3.53
N ASN A 256 13.41 10.59 -4.79
CA ASN A 256 13.84 11.44 -5.90
C ASN A 256 12.73 11.69 -6.93
N TYR A 257 11.83 10.73 -7.13
CA TYR A 257 10.89 10.72 -8.24
C TYR A 257 9.44 10.49 -7.82
N LEU A 258 8.50 11.08 -8.57
CA LEU A 258 7.08 10.97 -8.26
C LEU A 258 6.51 9.56 -8.51
N TRP A 259 7.12 8.78 -9.42
CA TRP A 259 6.79 7.37 -9.64
C TRP A 259 7.04 6.47 -8.44
N GLU A 260 7.77 6.92 -7.42
CA GLU A 260 7.89 6.18 -6.15
C GLU A 260 6.59 6.17 -5.35
N MET A 261 5.62 7.02 -5.71
CA MET A 261 4.25 7.05 -5.16
C MET A 261 4.15 7.18 -3.63
N ARG A 262 5.19 7.70 -2.96
CA ARG A 262 5.27 7.80 -1.48
C ARG A 262 4.10 8.54 -0.83
N HIS A 263 3.46 9.43 -1.58
CA HIS A 263 2.36 10.29 -1.11
C HIS A 263 1.01 9.95 -1.75
N VAL A 264 0.94 8.90 -2.57
CA VAL A 264 -0.30 8.47 -3.20
C VAL A 264 -1.21 7.84 -2.14
N VAL A 265 -2.40 8.41 -1.97
CA VAL A 265 -3.42 7.95 -1.01
C VAL A 265 -4.79 7.88 -1.68
N VAL A 266 -5.62 6.94 -1.23
CA VAL A 266 -7.00 6.84 -1.70
C VAL A 266 -7.79 8.08 -1.22
N PRO A 267 -8.79 8.56 -1.97
CA PRO A 267 -9.62 9.67 -1.52
C PRO A 267 -10.37 9.33 -0.21
N ARG A 268 -10.41 10.24 0.75
CA ARG A 268 -10.92 9.99 2.12
C ARG A 268 -12.38 9.48 2.13
N GLU A 269 -13.21 9.98 1.24
CA GLU A 269 -14.60 9.58 1.03
C GLU A 269 -14.78 8.13 0.58
N THR A 270 -13.70 7.47 0.15
CA THR A 270 -13.72 6.04 -0.21
C THR A 270 -13.48 5.12 0.98
N GLU A 271 -12.95 5.62 2.10
CA GLU A 271 -12.65 4.83 3.30
C GLU A 271 -13.81 3.95 3.79
N PRO A 272 -15.09 4.40 3.79
CA PRO A 272 -16.23 3.56 4.17
C PRO A 272 -16.34 2.24 3.38
N PHE A 273 -15.76 2.17 2.19
CA PHE A 273 -15.84 1.04 1.27
C PHE A 273 -14.63 0.10 1.35
N ALA A 274 -13.70 0.35 2.29
CA ALA A 274 -12.43 -0.38 2.42
C ALA A 274 -11.69 -0.50 1.07
N PRO A 275 -11.31 0.64 0.46
CA PRO A 275 -10.89 0.70 -0.94
C PRO A 275 -9.57 -0.04 -1.17
N LEU A 276 -9.46 -0.70 -2.32
CA LEU A 276 -8.20 -1.26 -2.82
C LEU A 276 -7.78 -0.54 -4.09
N TRP A 277 -6.47 -0.34 -4.25
CA TRP A 277 -5.91 0.13 -5.50
C TRP A 277 -6.01 -0.95 -6.57
N ILE A 278 -6.23 -0.56 -7.82
CA ILE A 278 -6.20 -1.45 -8.98
C ILE A 278 -5.45 -0.78 -10.14
N SER A 279 -4.71 -1.57 -10.92
CA SER A 279 -3.98 -1.11 -12.10
C SER A 279 -4.49 -1.79 -13.38
N PRO A 280 -4.06 -1.35 -14.58
CA PRO A 280 -4.38 -2.00 -15.85
C PRO A 280 -4.04 -3.49 -15.88
N TRP A 281 -2.94 -3.89 -15.22
CA TRP A 281 -2.51 -5.28 -15.15
C TRP A 281 -3.61 -6.18 -14.55
N PHE A 282 -4.29 -5.71 -13.51
CA PHE A 282 -5.41 -6.41 -12.88
C PHE A 282 -6.71 -6.25 -13.66
N LEU A 283 -6.99 -5.06 -14.23
CA LEU A 283 -8.21 -4.84 -15.05
C LEU A 283 -8.25 -5.71 -16.30
N LYS A 284 -7.08 -6.02 -16.88
CA LYS A 284 -6.94 -6.99 -17.99
C LYS A 284 -7.42 -8.38 -17.61
N GLN A 285 -7.21 -8.79 -16.37
CA GLN A 285 -7.53 -10.13 -15.83
C GLN A 285 -8.91 -10.19 -15.17
N ALA A 286 -9.55 -9.04 -14.97
CA ALA A 286 -10.82 -8.95 -14.27
C ALA A 286 -12.00 -9.30 -15.18
N ASP A 287 -13.09 -9.76 -14.57
CA ASP A 287 -14.36 -10.07 -15.24
C ASP A 287 -15.55 -9.58 -14.42
N MET A 288 -16.74 -9.55 -15.02
CA MET A 288 -17.98 -9.25 -14.30
C MET A 288 -18.65 -10.53 -13.82
N VAL A 289 -18.83 -10.67 -12.50
CA VAL A 289 -19.49 -11.81 -11.86
C VAL A 289 -20.59 -11.30 -10.93
N ASP A 290 -21.82 -11.78 -11.14
CA ASP A 290 -23.02 -11.39 -10.39
C ASP A 290 -23.20 -9.86 -10.27
N GLY A 291 -22.82 -9.10 -11.30
CA GLY A 291 -22.91 -7.64 -11.33
C GLY A 291 -21.83 -6.89 -10.55
N GLY A 292 -20.74 -7.56 -10.11
CA GLY A 292 -19.55 -6.91 -9.56
C GLY A 292 -18.28 -7.25 -10.36
N LEU A 293 -17.27 -6.38 -10.26
CA LEU A 293 -15.94 -6.60 -10.83
C LEU A 293 -15.20 -7.64 -9.98
N GLN A 294 -14.91 -8.81 -10.54
CA GLN A 294 -14.15 -9.88 -9.92
C GLN A 294 -12.72 -9.88 -10.45
N VAL A 295 -11.73 -9.92 -9.55
CA VAL A 295 -10.33 -10.12 -9.89
C VAL A 295 -9.61 -10.82 -8.74
N GLY A 296 -8.95 -11.94 -9.05
CA GLY A 296 -8.44 -12.86 -8.03
C GLY A 296 -9.53 -13.25 -7.04
N GLY A 297 -9.26 -13.10 -5.74
CA GLY A 297 -10.22 -13.34 -4.66
C GLY A 297 -11.12 -12.15 -4.34
N CYS A 298 -10.90 -10.98 -4.94
CA CYS A 298 -11.61 -9.75 -4.60
C CYS A 298 -12.78 -9.47 -5.55
N ARG A 299 -13.84 -8.90 -4.99
CA ARG A 299 -15.02 -8.44 -5.73
C ARG A 299 -15.38 -7.01 -5.37
N PHE A 300 -15.64 -6.19 -6.37
CA PHE A 300 -15.95 -4.77 -6.20
C PHE A 300 -17.30 -4.42 -6.79
N SER A 301 -17.99 -3.47 -6.16
CA SER A 301 -19.27 -2.94 -6.64
C SER A 301 -19.09 -1.86 -7.71
N ALA A 302 -17.92 -1.22 -7.76
CA ALA A 302 -17.60 -0.17 -8.72
C ALA A 302 -16.08 0.04 -8.85
N LEU A 303 -15.70 0.79 -9.88
CA LEU A 303 -14.35 1.31 -10.11
C LEU A 303 -14.37 2.85 -10.07
N LEU A 304 -13.58 3.44 -9.17
CA LEU A 304 -13.34 4.88 -9.11
C LEU A 304 -12.09 5.25 -9.91
N ILE A 305 -12.22 6.24 -10.80
CA ILE A 305 -11.15 6.77 -11.65
C ILE A 305 -11.07 8.28 -11.42
N ASP A 306 -9.91 8.73 -10.91
CA ASP A 306 -9.64 10.14 -10.60
C ASP A 306 -8.21 10.51 -10.99
N VAL A 307 -7.87 10.29 -12.27
CA VAL A 307 -6.52 10.48 -12.82
C VAL A 307 -6.53 11.52 -13.94
N ALA A 308 -5.42 12.23 -14.14
CA ALA A 308 -5.28 13.18 -15.24
C ALA A 308 -4.92 12.47 -16.55
N TRP A 309 -4.19 11.36 -16.47
CA TRP A 309 -3.72 10.55 -17.59
C TRP A 309 -4.20 9.11 -17.41
N LEU A 310 -4.72 8.52 -18.49
CA LEU A 310 -5.18 7.14 -18.53
C LEU A 310 -4.65 6.47 -19.79
N ASP A 311 -3.94 5.35 -19.65
CA ASP A 311 -3.44 4.60 -20.79
C ASP A 311 -4.58 4.09 -21.70
N GLY A 312 -4.32 4.00 -23.00
CA GLY A 312 -5.32 3.60 -23.97
C GLY A 312 -5.76 2.15 -23.84
N ASP A 313 -4.86 1.24 -23.46
CA ASP A 313 -5.21 -0.16 -23.23
C ASP A 313 -5.92 -0.33 -21.88
N ALA A 314 -5.55 0.47 -20.86
CA ALA A 314 -6.31 0.55 -19.61
C ALA A 314 -7.77 0.95 -19.86
N LEU A 315 -8.00 2.00 -20.65
CA LEU A 315 -9.35 2.44 -21.04
C LEU A 315 -10.10 1.37 -21.84
N ALA A 316 -9.42 0.61 -22.70
CA ALA A 316 -10.04 -0.50 -23.42
C ALA A 316 -10.53 -1.62 -22.48
N HIS A 317 -9.77 -1.93 -21.42
CA HIS A 317 -10.21 -2.87 -20.39
C HIS A 317 -11.41 -2.33 -19.61
N ILE A 318 -11.43 -1.04 -19.28
CA ILE A 318 -12.55 -0.37 -18.60
C ILE A 318 -13.80 -0.35 -19.49
N ASP A 319 -13.67 -0.08 -20.79
CA ASP A 319 -14.75 -0.12 -21.78
C ASP A 319 -15.39 -1.52 -21.81
N ARG A 320 -14.58 -2.57 -21.94
CA ARG A 320 -15.01 -3.97 -21.91
C ARG A 320 -15.80 -4.32 -20.64
N LEU A 321 -15.31 -3.90 -19.48
CA LEU A 321 -15.95 -4.21 -18.19
C LEU A 321 -17.24 -3.40 -17.96
N SER A 322 -17.24 -2.13 -18.37
CA SER A 322 -18.43 -1.27 -18.25
C SER A 322 -19.53 -1.64 -19.24
N GLU A 323 -19.20 -2.21 -20.40
CA GLU A 323 -20.18 -2.84 -21.30
C GLU A 323 -20.92 -4.00 -20.61
N GLN A 324 -20.25 -4.72 -19.72
CA GLN A 324 -20.82 -5.81 -18.93
C GLN A 324 -21.51 -5.35 -17.63
N GLY A 325 -21.68 -4.03 -17.44
CA GLY A 325 -22.41 -3.46 -16.31
C GLY A 325 -21.57 -3.02 -15.12
N LEU A 326 -20.24 -2.93 -15.25
CA LEU A 326 -19.42 -2.27 -14.23
C LEU A 326 -19.90 -0.84 -14.00
N LYS A 327 -20.12 -0.49 -12.73
CA LYS A 327 -20.29 0.90 -12.29
C LYS A 327 -18.93 1.60 -12.33
N VAL A 328 -18.82 2.67 -13.10
CA VAL A 328 -17.61 3.49 -13.21
C VAL A 328 -17.88 4.86 -12.59
N ILE A 329 -17.06 5.29 -11.65
CA ILE A 329 -17.07 6.67 -11.16
C ILE A 329 -15.90 7.39 -11.81
N LEU A 330 -16.16 8.13 -12.89
CA LEU A 330 -15.17 8.91 -13.63
C LEU A 330 -15.25 10.37 -13.18
N ARG A 331 -14.39 10.76 -12.25
CA ARG A 331 -14.45 12.10 -11.61
C ARG A 331 -14.02 13.24 -12.51
N ARG A 332 -13.05 12.96 -13.36
CA ARG A 332 -12.50 13.91 -14.32
C ARG A 332 -12.28 13.19 -15.64
N GLU A 333 -12.25 13.96 -16.71
CA GLU A 333 -11.95 13.45 -18.04
C GLU A 333 -10.42 13.28 -18.18
N PRO A 334 -9.91 12.05 -18.34
CA PRO A 334 -8.48 11.83 -18.47
C PRO A 334 -8.02 12.11 -19.90
N GLN A 335 -6.76 12.52 -20.02
CA GLN A 335 -6.04 12.59 -21.29
C GLN A 335 -5.29 11.28 -21.55
N VAL A 336 -4.95 11.02 -22.81
CA VAL A 336 -4.16 9.83 -23.20
C VAL A 336 -2.67 10.20 -23.21
N PRO A 337 -1.81 9.46 -22.49
CA PRO A 337 -0.37 9.70 -22.49
C PRO A 337 0.30 9.08 -23.73
N GLY A 338 1.57 9.43 -23.94
CA GLY A 338 2.44 8.80 -24.94
C GLY A 338 2.49 9.54 -26.28
N LYS A 339 3.58 9.34 -27.03
CA LYS A 339 3.87 10.06 -28.29
C LYS A 339 2.94 9.69 -29.43
N ARG A 340 2.52 8.43 -29.44
CA ARG A 340 1.63 7.87 -30.46
C ARG A 340 0.47 7.16 -29.77
N PRO A 341 -0.45 7.95 -29.18
CA PRO A 341 -1.52 7.39 -28.39
C PRO A 341 -2.50 6.59 -29.27
N ARG A 342 -3.29 5.74 -28.60
CA ARG A 342 -4.30 4.90 -29.21
C ARG A 342 -5.34 5.75 -29.98
N ARG A 343 -5.54 5.47 -31.27
CA ARG A 343 -6.37 6.31 -32.17
C ARG A 343 -7.86 6.34 -31.82
N ASP A 344 -8.37 5.29 -31.20
CA ASP A 344 -9.77 5.15 -30.77
C ASP A 344 -9.98 5.58 -29.31
N PHE A 345 -8.98 6.17 -28.63
CA PHE A 345 -9.09 6.59 -27.23
C PHE A 345 -10.31 7.48 -26.98
N SER A 346 -10.50 8.53 -27.77
CA SER A 346 -11.65 9.44 -27.62
C SER A 346 -12.97 8.70 -27.83
N ALA A 347 -13.03 7.78 -28.80
CA ALA A 347 -14.24 7.00 -29.05
C ALA A 347 -14.54 6.02 -27.89
N LEU A 348 -13.51 5.40 -27.31
CA LEU A 348 -13.61 4.57 -26.11
C LEU A 348 -14.11 5.38 -24.91
N LEU A 349 -13.53 6.55 -24.69
CA LEU A 349 -13.87 7.41 -23.57
C LEU A 349 -15.32 7.89 -23.65
N GLU A 350 -15.77 8.30 -24.84
CA GLU A 350 -17.16 8.68 -25.07
C GLU A 350 -18.12 7.52 -24.83
N ARG A 351 -17.77 6.29 -25.23
CA ARG A 351 -18.57 5.10 -24.91
C ARG A 351 -18.69 4.89 -23.40
N VAL A 352 -17.58 4.93 -22.67
CA VAL A 352 -17.58 4.79 -21.20
C VAL A 352 -18.43 5.87 -20.56
N ARG A 353 -18.28 7.13 -20.96
CA ARG A 353 -19.05 8.26 -20.43
C ARG A 353 -20.55 8.16 -20.70
N ALA A 354 -20.93 7.67 -21.88
CA ALA A 354 -22.32 7.58 -22.30
C ALA A 354 -23.11 6.45 -21.60
N ARG A 355 -22.43 5.54 -20.88
CA ARG A 355 -23.09 4.45 -20.15
C ARG A 355 -23.88 4.98 -18.96
N ALA A 356 -25.09 4.45 -18.77
CA ALA A 356 -25.94 4.78 -17.62
C ALA A 356 -25.33 4.33 -16.26
N SER A 357 -24.37 3.40 -16.29
CA SER A 357 -23.60 2.96 -15.12
C SER A 357 -22.33 3.78 -14.86
N THR A 358 -22.14 4.88 -15.59
CA THR A 358 -21.03 5.82 -15.38
C THR A 358 -21.50 7.05 -14.64
N PHE A 359 -20.77 7.42 -13.59
CA PHE A 359 -21.08 8.49 -12.65
C PHE A 359 -19.91 9.46 -12.55
N THR A 360 -20.16 10.70 -12.16
CA THR A 360 -19.09 11.69 -11.91
C THR A 360 -18.80 11.88 -10.42
N ASP A 361 -19.69 11.39 -9.56
CA ASP A 361 -19.57 11.49 -8.11
C ASP A 361 -19.87 10.14 -7.45
N LEU A 362 -19.15 9.84 -6.37
CA LEU A 362 -19.27 8.56 -5.67
C LEU A 362 -20.68 8.32 -5.12
N ASN A 363 -21.38 9.37 -4.67
CA ASN A 363 -22.72 9.25 -4.10
C ASN A 363 -23.77 8.86 -5.14
N GLN A 364 -23.57 9.22 -6.41
CA GLN A 364 -24.49 8.88 -7.51
C GLN A 364 -24.52 7.36 -7.75
N ALA A 365 -23.42 6.67 -7.50
CA ALA A 365 -23.32 5.23 -7.69
C ALA A 365 -24.12 4.41 -6.63
N GLN A 366 -24.56 5.07 -5.55
CA GLN A 366 -25.36 4.50 -4.45
C GLN A 366 -24.78 3.18 -3.93
N LEU A 367 -23.47 3.18 -3.65
CA LEU A 367 -22.77 2.01 -3.14
C LEU A 367 -23.07 1.82 -1.65
N ALA A 368 -23.20 0.57 -1.21
CA ALA A 368 -23.34 0.24 0.21
C ALA A 368 -21.95 0.20 0.87
N PRO A 369 -21.65 1.05 1.88
CA PRO A 369 -20.37 1.04 2.58
C PRO A 369 -20.20 -0.25 3.38
N LEU A 370 -18.94 -0.68 3.56
CA LEU A 370 -18.59 -1.78 4.47
C LEU A 370 -18.69 -1.31 5.93
N VAL A 371 -18.21 -0.09 6.20
CA VAL A 371 -18.32 0.58 7.49
C VAL A 371 -18.86 1.98 7.27
N SER A 372 -19.95 2.33 7.92
CA SER A 372 -20.56 3.66 7.88
C SER A 372 -20.43 4.36 9.23
N GLY A 373 -20.42 5.69 9.25
CA GLY A 373 -20.27 6.48 10.47
C GLY A 373 -19.65 7.84 10.18
N VAL A 374 -19.52 8.65 11.23
CA VAL A 374 -18.85 9.96 11.16
C VAL A 374 -17.42 9.82 11.67
N ASP A 375 -16.47 10.39 10.93
CA ASP A 375 -15.05 10.41 11.28
C ASP A 375 -14.48 9.02 11.61
N LEU A 376 -14.61 8.09 10.66
CA LEU A 376 -14.18 6.70 10.82
C LEU A 376 -12.71 6.62 11.29
N PRO A 377 -12.36 5.72 12.23
CA PRO A 377 -10.95 5.39 12.47
C PRO A 377 -10.33 4.72 11.24
N PRO A 378 -9.01 4.80 11.02
CA PRO A 378 -8.35 3.96 10.03
C PRO A 378 -8.62 2.48 10.32
N PHE A 379 -8.97 1.71 9.29
CA PHE A 379 -9.34 0.32 9.49
C PHE A 379 -8.96 -0.57 8.31
N TRP A 380 -8.81 -1.86 8.62
CA TRP A 380 -8.66 -2.93 7.63
C TRP A 380 -9.61 -4.07 7.95
N ALA A 381 -10.14 -4.73 6.91
CA ALA A 381 -11.17 -5.74 7.07
C ALA A 381 -10.79 -7.04 6.37
N ARG A 382 -11.05 -8.15 7.05
CA ARG A 382 -10.83 -9.52 6.59
C ARG A 382 -12.14 -10.30 6.73
N GLN A 383 -12.43 -11.20 5.79
CA GLN A 383 -13.65 -11.99 5.81
C GLN A 383 -13.39 -13.47 5.52
N THR A 384 -14.09 -14.33 6.26
CA THR A 384 -14.35 -15.73 5.89
C THR A 384 -15.72 -15.80 5.21
N SER A 385 -16.21 -17.02 4.97
CA SER A 385 -17.57 -17.22 4.45
C SER A 385 -18.68 -16.78 5.42
N ASP A 386 -18.39 -16.69 6.72
CA ASP A 386 -19.39 -16.52 7.78
C ASP A 386 -19.07 -15.43 8.81
N THR A 387 -17.86 -14.86 8.77
CA THR A 387 -17.39 -13.88 9.74
C THR A 387 -16.60 -12.77 9.05
N LEU A 388 -16.88 -11.52 9.42
CA LEU A 388 -16.10 -10.34 9.07
C LEU A 388 -15.29 -9.88 10.30
N PHE A 389 -13.98 -9.76 10.16
CA PHE A 389 -13.08 -9.18 11.14
C PHE A 389 -12.67 -7.78 10.70
N VAL A 390 -12.84 -6.79 11.55
CA VAL A 390 -12.46 -5.40 11.26
C VAL A 390 -11.52 -4.91 12.37
N PHE A 391 -10.27 -4.65 11.98
CA PHE A 391 -9.29 -3.98 12.83
C PHE A 391 -9.45 -2.47 12.68
N PHE A 392 -9.60 -1.77 13.80
CA PHE A 392 -9.62 -0.31 13.87
C PHE A 392 -8.39 0.18 14.64
N ALA A 393 -7.54 0.95 13.97
CA ALA A 393 -6.47 1.67 14.65
C ALA A 393 -7.05 2.84 15.45
N HIS A 394 -6.32 3.26 16.48
CA HIS A 394 -6.65 4.50 17.20
C HIS A 394 -6.74 5.68 16.20
N PRO A 395 -7.69 6.63 16.32
CA PRO A 395 -7.81 7.75 15.37
C PRO A 395 -6.53 8.58 15.18
N LEU A 396 -5.67 8.66 16.19
CA LEU A 396 -4.33 9.27 16.11
C LEU A 396 -3.40 8.62 15.08
N ALA A 397 -3.67 7.38 14.65
CA ALA A 397 -2.89 6.72 13.61
C ALA A 397 -2.89 7.49 12.28
N ARG A 398 -3.91 8.36 12.06
CA ARG A 398 -3.97 9.27 10.90
C ARG A 398 -2.87 10.34 10.92
N GLU A 399 -2.37 10.69 12.09
CA GLU A 399 -1.34 11.71 12.27
C GLU A 399 0.08 11.15 12.09
N VAL A 400 0.22 9.84 11.94
CA VAL A 400 1.52 9.18 11.72
C VAL A 400 2.02 9.53 10.33
N LYS A 401 3.11 10.29 10.31
CA LYS A 401 3.87 10.67 9.12
C LYS A 401 5.33 10.82 9.49
N TYR A 402 6.21 10.79 8.50
CA TYR A 402 7.62 11.02 8.71
C TYR A 402 8.02 12.52 8.67
N PRO A 403 8.94 12.95 9.54
CA PRO A 403 9.36 12.25 10.75
C PRO A 403 8.20 12.18 11.77
N MET A 404 8.08 11.08 12.51
CA MET A 404 7.05 10.98 13.55
C MET A 404 7.42 11.90 14.70
N ARG A 405 6.45 12.63 15.25
CA ARG A 405 6.68 13.44 16.45
C ARG A 405 6.94 12.52 17.65
N TYR A 406 7.99 12.78 18.42
CA TYR A 406 8.24 12.08 19.67
C TYR A 406 7.06 12.25 20.65
N GLY A 407 6.53 11.14 21.16
CA GLY A 407 5.35 11.14 22.03
C GLY A 407 4.05 11.44 21.29
N LEU A 408 3.96 11.22 19.97
CA LEU A 408 2.71 11.36 19.21
C LEU A 408 1.59 10.47 19.78
N SER A 409 1.95 9.30 20.32
CA SER A 409 1.02 8.38 20.96
C SER A 409 0.44 8.89 22.28
N TRP A 410 1.04 9.92 22.92
CA TRP A 410 0.59 10.42 24.21
C TRP A 410 -0.87 10.89 24.17
N TYR A 411 -1.71 10.17 24.89
CA TYR A 411 -3.14 10.45 24.98
C TYR A 411 -3.66 9.99 26.36
N GLN A 412 -4.37 10.87 27.08
CA GLN A 412 -4.87 10.58 28.43
C GLN A 412 -6.40 10.39 28.48
N GLY A 413 -7.10 10.66 27.38
CA GLY A 413 -8.56 10.56 27.31
C GLY A 413 -9.04 9.21 26.78
N PHE A 414 -10.32 9.16 26.43
CA PHE A 414 -10.88 8.12 25.56
C PHE A 414 -11.51 8.79 24.34
N THR A 415 -11.44 8.11 23.20
CA THR A 415 -12.10 8.56 21.98
C THR A 415 -13.20 7.59 21.59
N THR A 416 -14.39 8.11 21.29
CA THR A 416 -15.54 7.28 20.91
C THR A 416 -15.93 7.51 19.45
N ARG A 417 -16.32 6.45 18.73
CA ARG A 417 -16.92 6.54 17.39
C ARG A 417 -18.19 5.71 17.31
N GLN A 418 -19.24 6.30 16.74
CA GLN A 418 -20.48 5.60 16.40
C GLN A 418 -20.40 5.17 14.94
N ILE A 419 -20.41 3.87 14.70
CA ILE A 419 -20.32 3.28 13.36
C ILE A 419 -21.42 2.24 13.16
N SER A 420 -21.62 1.82 11.92
CA SER A 420 -22.36 0.61 11.57
C SER A 420 -21.57 -0.20 10.56
N ILE A 421 -21.39 -1.50 10.84
CA ILE A 421 -20.74 -2.44 9.93
C ILE A 421 -21.82 -3.15 9.11
N ASP A 422 -21.65 -3.21 7.80
CA ASP A 422 -22.50 -4.01 6.91
C ASP A 422 -21.86 -5.38 6.67
N PHE A 423 -22.53 -6.43 7.12
CA PHE A 423 -22.11 -7.80 6.87
C PHE A 423 -23.28 -8.62 6.31
N LEU A 424 -23.10 -9.17 5.11
CA LEU A 424 -24.11 -9.91 4.37
C LEU A 424 -25.45 -9.15 4.21
N GLY A 425 -25.37 -7.82 4.02
CA GLY A 425 -26.53 -6.93 3.84
C GLY A 425 -27.27 -6.57 5.13
N GLN A 426 -26.79 -7.01 6.29
CA GLN A 426 -27.30 -6.61 7.59
C GLN A 426 -26.39 -5.57 8.25
N GLN A 427 -27.02 -4.55 8.84
CA GLN A 427 -26.35 -3.46 9.54
C GLN A 427 -26.18 -3.78 11.03
N TYR A 428 -24.97 -3.59 11.53
CA TYR A 428 -24.60 -3.80 12.93
C TYR A 428 -24.07 -2.49 13.52
N PRO A 429 -24.89 -1.74 14.27
CA PRO A 429 -24.45 -0.50 14.93
C PRO A 429 -23.52 -0.82 16.10
N ILE A 430 -22.41 -0.10 16.20
CA ILE A 430 -21.35 -0.33 17.18
C ILE A 430 -20.82 1.00 17.70
N GLN A 431 -20.64 1.09 19.01
CA GLN A 431 -19.86 2.14 19.64
C GLN A 431 -18.43 1.64 19.86
N LEU A 432 -17.47 2.21 19.13
CA LEU A 432 -16.05 1.98 19.37
C LEU A 432 -15.57 2.92 20.48
N VAL A 433 -14.95 2.38 21.52
CA VAL A 433 -14.34 3.15 22.61
C VAL A 433 -12.84 2.87 22.62
N PHE A 434 -12.06 3.85 22.20
CA PHE A 434 -10.61 3.81 22.20
C PHE A 434 -10.09 4.36 23.51
N GLU A 435 -9.68 3.47 24.41
CA GLU A 435 -8.84 3.81 25.56
C GLU A 435 -7.44 4.26 25.10
N PRO A 436 -6.65 4.93 25.96
CA PRO A 436 -5.27 5.30 25.66
C PRO A 436 -4.47 4.15 25.03
N PHE A 437 -3.84 4.45 23.89
CA PHE A 437 -2.95 3.54 23.16
C PHE A 437 -3.62 2.28 22.58
N GLN A 438 -4.94 2.12 22.70
CA GLN A 438 -5.63 0.91 22.24
C GLN A 438 -6.07 1.03 20.78
N SER A 439 -5.91 -0.07 20.07
CA SER A 439 -6.61 -0.43 18.83
C SER A 439 -7.72 -1.42 19.18
N LEU A 440 -8.66 -1.64 18.27
CA LEU A 440 -9.81 -2.52 18.50
C LEU A 440 -9.93 -3.53 17.36
N LEU A 441 -10.32 -4.76 17.68
CA LEU A 441 -10.73 -5.74 16.69
C LEU A 441 -12.17 -6.18 16.94
N VAL A 442 -13.01 -6.03 15.93
CA VAL A 442 -14.41 -6.45 15.97
C VAL A 442 -14.59 -7.64 15.03
N SER A 443 -15.28 -8.67 15.48
CA SER A 443 -15.80 -9.73 14.62
C SER A 443 -17.31 -9.63 14.52
N VAL A 444 -17.85 -9.81 13.31
CA VAL A 444 -19.28 -9.79 13.02
C VAL A 444 -19.63 -11.09 12.31
N SER A 445 -20.56 -11.86 12.86
CA SER A 445 -21.08 -13.08 12.23
C SER A 445 -22.60 -13.16 12.37
N ALA A 446 -23.27 -13.85 11.44
CA ALA A 446 -24.72 -14.05 11.54
C ALA A 446 -25.13 -14.87 12.78
N ALA A 447 -24.24 -15.76 13.24
CA ALA A 447 -24.52 -16.66 14.37
C ALA A 447 -24.31 -15.99 15.74
N ARG A 448 -23.30 -15.14 15.88
CA ARG A 448 -22.92 -14.53 17.18
C ARG A 448 -23.19 -13.02 17.27
N GLY A 449 -23.56 -12.38 16.16
CA GLY A 449 -23.67 -10.94 16.09
C GLY A 449 -22.30 -10.29 16.15
N VAL A 450 -22.16 -9.26 16.99
CA VAL A 450 -20.94 -8.46 17.14
C VAL A 450 -20.18 -8.91 18.40
N GLU A 451 -18.89 -9.24 18.25
CA GLU A 451 -17.99 -9.54 19.36
C GLU A 451 -16.70 -8.72 19.24
N PHE A 452 -16.24 -8.14 20.35
CA PHE A 452 -14.90 -7.54 20.44
C PHE A 452 -13.89 -8.64 20.75
N VAL A 453 -12.89 -8.80 19.89
CA VAL A 453 -11.80 -9.76 20.11
C VAL A 453 -10.71 -9.07 20.92
N ASP A 454 -10.26 -9.73 21.98
CA ASP A 454 -9.23 -9.18 22.86
C ASP A 454 -7.86 -9.15 22.16
N ILE A 455 -7.43 -7.94 21.84
CA ILE A 455 -6.10 -7.62 21.33
C ILE A 455 -5.38 -6.60 22.23
N ARG A 456 -5.84 -6.46 23.48
CA ARG A 456 -5.39 -5.38 24.37
C ARG A 456 -3.88 -5.49 24.64
N TYR A 457 -3.19 -4.37 24.49
CA TYR A 457 -1.79 -4.24 24.90
C TYR A 457 -1.56 -2.84 25.45
N GLN A 458 -1.04 -2.77 26.67
CA GLN A 458 -0.77 -1.52 27.36
C GLN A 458 0.75 -1.28 27.38
N PRO A 459 1.27 -0.34 26.56
CA PRO A 459 2.67 0.05 26.65
C PRO A 459 2.93 0.85 27.93
N SER A 460 4.20 1.00 28.30
CA SER A 460 4.64 2.01 29.27
C SER A 460 4.14 3.39 28.86
N LEU A 461 3.87 4.22 29.87
CA LEU A 461 3.41 5.59 29.65
C LEU A 461 4.51 6.38 28.90
N PRO A 462 4.26 6.88 27.67
CA PRO A 462 5.27 7.64 26.94
C PRO A 462 5.54 8.98 27.64
N LEU A 463 6.65 9.62 27.32
CA LEU A 463 6.88 11.02 27.60
C LEU A 463 6.23 11.86 26.49
N PRO A 464 5.57 12.98 26.82
CA PRO A 464 5.12 13.93 25.81
C PRO A 464 6.34 14.54 25.09
N SER A 465 6.12 15.14 23.91
CA SER A 465 7.19 15.87 23.20
C SER A 465 7.84 16.90 24.11
N LEU A 466 9.18 16.89 24.17
CA LEU A 466 10.00 17.81 24.96
C LEU A 466 9.87 19.27 24.49
#